data_AF-A0A847LZ39-F1
#
_entry.id   AF-A0A847LZ39-F1
#
_cell.length_a   1.000
_cell.length_b   1.000
_cell.length_c   1.000
_cell.angle_alpha   90.00
_cell.angle_beta   90.00
_cell.angle_gamma   90.00
#
_symmetry.space_group_name_H-M   'P 1'
#
loop_
_entity.id
_entity.type
_entity.pdbx_description
1 polymer ?
#
loop_
_entity_poly.entity_id
_entity_poly.type
_entity_poly.pdbx_seq_one_letter_code
_entity_poly.pdbx_strand_id
1 'polypeptide(L)'
;MKLDVEKVLDWLHTRRMVLFAVLGGTVLLLIGVLVIVQVDKPKVAKHTLSQAYAAEPIPRKELFVEEEPDFVPSFLYYRAPREAWDAEFVSQFWDLLDDKTLQDLQKEADNRISTLLEAIP
;
A
#
# COMPACT_ATOMS: atom_id res chain seq x y z
N MET A 1 14.31 -56.77 -25.24
CA MET A 1 13.44 -56.14 -24.23
C MET A 1 13.18 -56.99 -22.99
N LYS A 2 12.58 -58.20 -23.03
CA LYS A 2 12.43 -59.04 -21.82
C LYS A 2 13.77 -59.48 -21.20
N LEU A 3 14.72 -59.86 -22.05
CA LEU A 3 16.05 -60.32 -21.65
C LEU A 3 16.93 -59.20 -21.03
N ASP A 4 16.63 -57.94 -21.37
CA ASP A 4 17.35 -56.78 -20.83
C ASP A 4 16.83 -56.43 -19.43
N VAL A 5 15.52 -56.55 -19.21
CA VAL A 5 14.88 -56.32 -17.90
C VAL A 5 15.33 -57.38 -16.89
N GLU A 6 15.43 -58.64 -17.29
CA GLU A 6 15.91 -59.73 -16.43
C GLU A 6 17.38 -59.51 -16.03
N LYS A 7 18.25 -59.14 -16.98
CA LYS A 7 19.65 -58.78 -16.70
C LYS A 7 19.79 -57.59 -15.76
N VAL A 8 18.94 -56.57 -15.91
CA VAL A 8 18.92 -55.41 -15.01
C VAL A 8 18.44 -55.81 -13.62
N LEU A 9 17.41 -56.66 -13.50
CA LEU A 9 16.95 -57.15 -12.19
C LEU A 9 18.01 -57.97 -11.47
N ASP A 10 18.71 -58.86 -12.19
CA ASP A 10 19.74 -59.73 -11.61
C ASP A 10 20.96 -58.91 -11.15
N TRP A 11 21.32 -57.88 -11.93
CA TRP A 11 22.35 -56.91 -11.56
C TRP A 11 21.95 -56.09 -10.32
N LEU A 12 20.69 -55.61 -10.27
CA LEU A 12 20.14 -54.86 -9.14
C LEU A 12 20.13 -55.71 -7.86
N HIS A 13 19.74 -56.97 -7.98
CA HIS A 13 19.69 -57.90 -6.85
C HIS A 13 21.10 -58.24 -6.33
N THR A 14 22.07 -58.40 -7.23
CA THR A 14 23.47 -58.67 -6.89
C THR A 14 24.11 -57.47 -6.19
N ARG A 15 23.79 -56.24 -6.62
CA ARG A 15 24.39 -55.00 -6.08
C ARG A 15 23.50 -54.25 -5.10
N ARG A 16 22.39 -54.86 -4.63
CA ARG A 16 21.41 -54.22 -3.75
C ARG A 16 22.02 -53.57 -2.52
N MET A 17 23.00 -54.22 -1.88
CA MET A 17 23.67 -53.67 -0.69
C MET A 17 24.47 -52.41 -1.01
N VAL A 18 25.17 -52.39 -2.15
CA VAL A 18 25.91 -51.22 -2.63
C VAL A 18 24.94 -50.09 -2.96
N LEU A 19 23.80 -50.40 -3.60
CA LEU A 19 22.77 -49.41 -3.91
C LEU A 19 22.15 -48.80 -2.65
N PHE A 20 21.82 -49.62 -1.65
CA PHE A 20 21.33 -49.13 -0.36
C PHE A 20 22.37 -48.30 0.39
N ALA A 21 23.65 -48.69 0.35
CA ALA A 21 24.73 -47.92 0.96
C ALA A 21 24.92 -46.56 0.26
N VAL A 22 24.88 -46.53 -1.07
CA VAL A 22 24.99 -45.30 -1.86
C VAL A 22 23.79 -44.39 -1.62
N LEU A 23 22.57 -44.92 -1.67
CA LEU A 23 21.33 -44.18 -1.41
C LEU A 23 21.27 -43.65 0.03
N GLY A 24 21.59 -44.49 1.01
CA GLY A 24 21.65 -44.09 2.42
C GLY A 24 22.69 -43.01 2.66
N GLY A 25 23.89 -43.17 2.07
CA GLY A 25 24.95 -42.17 2.14
C GLY A 25 24.56 -40.83 1.50
N THR A 26 23.89 -40.86 0.33
CA THR A 26 23.41 -39.64 -0.32
C THR A 26 22.33 -38.94 0.48
N VAL A 27 21.40 -39.69 1.08
CA VAL A 27 20.36 -39.13 1.96
C VAL A 27 20.98 -38.47 3.20
N LEU A 28 21.94 -39.14 3.86
CA LEU A 28 22.64 -38.57 5.01
C LEU A 28 23.43 -37.31 4.64
N LEU A 29 24.08 -37.31 3.46
CA LEU A 29 24.81 -36.15 2.96
C LEU A 29 23.85 -34.98 2.68
N LEU A 30 22.69 -35.25 2.07
CA LEU A 30 21.64 -34.26 1.84
C LEU A 30 21.12 -33.66 3.16
N ILE A 31 20.89 -34.49 4.18
CA ILE A 31 20.49 -34.01 5.51
C ILE A 31 21.60 -33.16 6.13
N GLY A 32 22.86 -33.59 6.03
CA GLY A 32 24.01 -32.82 6.52
C GLY A 32 24.12 -31.45 5.85
N VAL A 33 23.98 -31.39 4.52
CA VAL A 33 23.97 -30.13 3.76
C VAL A 33 22.77 -29.27 4.14
N LEU A 34 21.58 -29.85 4.32
CA LEU A 34 20.40 -29.11 4.77
C LEU A 34 20.63 -28.48 6.14
N VAL A 35 21.21 -29.22 7.09
CA VAL A 35 21.54 -28.72 8.43
C VAL A 35 22.58 -27.61 8.35
N ILE A 36 23.66 -27.80 7.59
CA ILE A 36 24.68 -26.76 7.39
C ILE A 36 24.05 -25.52 6.78
N VAL A 37 23.26 -25.64 5.71
CA VAL A 37 22.56 -24.51 5.09
C VAL A 37 21.58 -23.83 6.04
N GLN A 38 20.97 -24.55 6.99
CA GLN A 38 20.11 -23.94 8.02
C GLN A 38 20.88 -23.26 9.15
N VAL A 39 22.05 -23.77 9.53
CA VAL A 39 22.92 -23.19 10.56
C VAL A 39 23.68 -21.97 10.01
N ASP A 40 24.15 -22.05 8.76
CA ASP A 40 24.83 -20.98 8.02
C ASP A 40 23.88 -20.05 7.27
N LYS A 41 22.55 -20.17 7.48
CA LYS A 41 21.72 -19.01 7.15
C LYS A 41 22.29 -17.88 7.98
N PRO A 42 22.80 -16.78 7.37
CA PRO A 42 22.94 -15.58 8.15
C PRO A 42 21.58 -15.41 8.77
N LYS A 43 21.50 -15.37 10.12
CA LYS A 43 20.29 -14.95 10.80
C LYS A 43 19.95 -13.68 10.06
N VAL A 44 18.98 -13.74 9.14
CA VAL A 44 18.53 -12.57 8.39
C VAL A 44 18.22 -11.67 9.54
N ALA A 45 19.09 -10.66 9.71
CA ALA A 45 19.02 -9.82 10.86
C ALA A 45 17.57 -9.40 10.81
N LYS A 46 16.81 -9.84 11.82
CA LYS A 46 15.59 -9.14 12.14
C LYS A 46 16.15 -7.82 12.62
N HIS A 47 16.57 -6.98 11.67
CA HIS A 47 16.50 -5.55 11.75
C HIS A 47 15.03 -5.37 12.01
N THR A 48 14.72 -5.46 13.29
CA THR A 48 13.47 -5.06 13.87
C THR A 48 13.21 -3.73 13.19
N LEU A 49 12.03 -3.56 12.61
CA LEU A 49 11.62 -2.29 12.02
C LEU A 49 11.94 -1.12 12.99
N SER A 50 12.03 -1.39 14.30
CA SER A 50 12.52 -0.48 15.32
C SER A 50 13.94 0.11 15.12
N GLN A 51 14.88 -0.57 14.44
CA GLN A 51 16.21 -0.01 14.16
C GLN A 51 16.22 0.88 12.91
N ALA A 52 15.36 0.61 11.92
CA ALA A 52 15.16 1.51 10.78
C ALA A 52 14.37 2.78 11.17
N TYR A 53 13.60 2.71 12.27
CA TYR A 53 12.88 3.80 12.90
C TYR A 53 13.63 4.46 14.07
N ALA A 54 14.96 4.35 14.13
CA ALA A 54 15.77 5.32 14.87
C ALA A 54 15.85 6.65 14.11
N ALA A 55 14.71 7.10 13.55
CA ALA A 55 14.58 8.43 12.99
C ALA A 55 14.83 9.40 14.15
N GLU A 56 15.70 10.39 13.93
CA GLU A 56 15.85 11.50 14.87
C GLU A 56 14.45 12.02 15.23
N PRO A 57 14.18 12.27 16.51
CA PRO A 57 12.86 12.72 16.94
C PRO A 57 12.55 14.03 16.22
N ILE A 58 11.66 13.96 15.23
CA ILE A 58 11.24 15.10 14.44
C ILE A 58 10.64 16.10 15.44
N PRO A 59 11.18 17.33 15.54
CA PRO A 59 10.65 18.33 16.46
C PRO A 59 9.17 18.55 16.16
N ARG A 60 8.34 18.65 17.20
CA ARG A 60 6.88 18.85 17.05
C ARG A 60 6.52 20.03 16.12
N LYS A 61 7.41 21.03 16.03
CA LYS A 61 7.27 22.21 15.15
C LYS A 61 7.43 21.91 13.65
N GLU A 62 7.97 20.76 13.28
CA GLU A 62 8.11 20.33 11.87
C GLU A 62 6.98 19.40 11.43
N LEU A 63 6.35 18.69 12.39
CA LEU A 63 5.22 17.79 12.14
C LEU A 63 3.87 18.51 12.07
N PHE A 64 3.75 19.64 12.77
CA PHE A 64 2.53 20.42 12.84
C PHE A 64 2.83 21.81 12.32
N VAL A 65 2.12 22.20 11.26
CA VAL A 65 2.02 23.60 10.84
C VAL A 65 1.49 24.37 12.05
N GLU A 66 2.09 25.52 12.37
CA GLU A 66 1.61 26.39 13.44
C GLU A 66 0.10 26.57 13.28
N GLU A 67 -0.65 26.38 14.37
CA GLU A 67 -2.11 26.57 14.36
C GLU A 67 -2.39 27.91 13.70
N GLU A 68 -3.09 27.90 12.55
CA GLU A 68 -3.58 29.13 11.97
C GLU A 68 -4.32 29.86 13.10
N PRO A 69 -4.05 31.15 13.31
CA PRO A 69 -4.74 31.88 14.34
C PRO A 69 -6.23 31.74 14.06
N ASP A 70 -6.98 31.19 15.01
CA ASP A 70 -8.43 30.97 14.87
C ASP A 70 -9.14 32.25 14.37
N PHE A 71 -8.54 33.43 14.64
CA PHE A 71 -8.98 34.72 14.13
C PHE A 71 -7.81 35.66 13.81
N VAL A 72 -7.94 36.40 12.70
CA VAL A 72 -7.03 37.50 12.32
C VAL A 72 -7.12 38.61 13.40
N PRO A 73 -5.99 39.23 13.83
CA PRO A 73 -5.96 40.25 14.89
C PRO A 73 -6.88 41.47 14.72
N SER A 74 -7.46 41.65 13.54
CA SER A 74 -8.32 42.78 13.16
C SER A 74 -9.77 42.38 12.82
N PHE A 75 -10.17 41.12 13.01
CA PHE A 75 -11.55 40.71 12.73
C PHE A 75 -12.48 40.99 13.92
N LEU A 76 -13.17 42.13 13.87
CA LEU A 76 -14.23 42.50 14.81
C LEU A 76 -15.44 41.58 14.64
N TYR A 77 -15.53 40.51 15.44
CA TYR A 77 -16.78 39.76 15.66
C TYR A 77 -17.76 40.61 16.49
N TYR A 78 -18.30 41.69 15.90
CA TYR A 78 -19.49 42.35 16.42
C TYR A 78 -20.68 42.07 15.48
N ARG A 79 -20.96 40.79 15.27
CA ARG A 79 -22.29 40.35 14.86
C ARG A 79 -22.78 39.33 15.87
N ALA A 80 -23.90 39.65 16.52
CA ALA A 80 -24.62 38.68 17.32
C ALA A 80 -24.89 37.43 16.46
N PRO A 81 -24.74 36.21 17.02
CA PRO A 81 -25.07 34.99 16.30
C PRO A 81 -26.53 35.09 15.83
N ARG A 82 -26.74 35.02 14.51
CA ARG A 82 -28.08 35.05 13.93
C ARG A 82 -28.58 33.61 13.83
N GLU A 83 -29.78 33.37 14.35
CA GLU A 83 -30.43 32.05 14.30
C GLU A 83 -30.96 31.70 12.89
N ALA A 84 -31.17 32.70 12.04
CA ALA A 84 -31.62 32.52 10.67
C ALA A 84 -31.07 33.60 9.74
N TRP A 85 -30.93 33.25 8.46
CA TRP A 85 -30.55 34.16 7.39
C TRP A 85 -31.82 34.73 6.78
N ASP A 86 -31.98 36.05 6.87
CA ASP A 86 -33.12 36.74 6.26
C ASP A 86 -32.84 37.03 4.77
N ALA A 87 -33.88 37.01 3.94
CA ALA A 87 -33.72 37.15 2.48
C ALA A 87 -33.17 38.53 2.07
N GLU A 88 -33.52 39.58 2.82
CA GLU A 88 -33.06 40.96 2.59
C GLU A 88 -31.55 41.09 2.84
N PHE A 89 -31.02 40.41 3.85
CA PHE A 89 -29.62 40.34 4.20
C PHE A 89 -28.84 39.51 3.20
N VAL A 90 -29.35 38.34 2.82
CA VAL A 90 -28.72 37.49 1.78
C VAL A 90 -28.58 38.27 0.48
N SER A 91 -29.59 39.09 0.13
CA SER A 91 -29.57 39.90 -1.09
C SER A 91 -28.41 40.90 -1.16
N GLN A 92 -27.82 41.28 -0.01
CA GLN A 92 -26.66 42.18 0.04
C GLN A 92 -25.35 41.50 -0.37
N PHE A 93 -25.31 40.17 -0.32
CA PHE A 93 -24.14 39.36 -0.67
C PHE A 93 -24.35 38.58 -1.97
N TRP A 94 -25.53 38.68 -2.57
CA TRP A 94 -25.89 37.98 -3.78
C TRP A 94 -26.11 38.98 -4.91
N ASP A 95 -25.12 39.10 -5.78
CA ASP A 95 -25.29 39.86 -7.02
C ASP A 95 -26.13 39.05 -8.02
N LEU A 96 -27.09 39.72 -8.64
CA LEU A 96 -27.80 39.17 -9.79
C LEU A 96 -26.81 39.02 -10.94
N LEU A 97 -26.48 37.76 -11.24
CA LEU A 97 -25.67 37.42 -12.41
C LEU A 97 -26.39 37.87 -13.68
N ASP A 98 -25.65 38.43 -14.62
CA ASP A 98 -26.19 38.76 -15.93
C ASP A 98 -26.51 37.48 -16.72
N ASP A 99 -27.49 37.57 -17.63
CA ASP A 99 -28.00 36.44 -18.40
C ASP A 99 -26.88 35.67 -19.12
N LYS A 100 -25.82 36.37 -19.54
CA LYS A 100 -24.67 35.75 -20.19
C LYS A 100 -23.88 34.88 -19.23
N THR A 101 -23.57 35.38 -18.03
CA THR A 101 -22.85 34.59 -17.01
C THR A 101 -23.66 33.38 -16.56
N LEU A 102 -24.99 33.50 -16.47
CA LEU A 102 -25.87 32.36 -16.20
C LEU A 102 -25.79 31.29 -17.31
N GLN A 103 -25.81 31.70 -18.58
CA GLN A 103 -25.67 30.77 -19.70
C GLN A 103 -24.30 30.09 -19.73
N ASP A 104 -23.23 30.84 -19.45
CA ASP A 104 -21.87 30.29 -19.42
C ASP A 104 -21.70 29.26 -18.29
N LEU A 105 -22.22 29.56 -17.09
CA LEU A 105 -22.22 28.62 -15.96
C LEU A 105 -23.07 27.38 -16.25
N GLN A 106 -24.23 27.54 -16.88
CA GLN A 106 -25.09 26.42 -17.24
C GLN A 106 -24.40 25.51 -18.27
N LYS A 107 -23.76 26.10 -19.29
CA LYS A 107 -23.00 25.35 -20.29
C LYS A 107 -21.81 24.61 -19.68
N GLU A 108 -21.12 25.21 -18.72
CA GLU A 108 -20.03 24.53 -18.01
C GLU A 108 -20.55 23.36 -17.16
N ALA A 109 -21.67 23.54 -16.46
CA ALA A 109 -22.31 22.49 -15.68
C ALA A 109 -22.73 21.32 -16.58
N ASP A 110 -23.37 21.60 -17.72
CA ASP A 110 -23.80 20.59 -18.68
C ASP A 110 -22.60 19.78 -19.23
N ASN A 111 -21.50 20.46 -19.56
CA ASN A 111 -20.26 19.80 -20.01
C ASN A 111 -19.67 18.88 -18.94
N ARG A 112 -19.65 19.33 -17.68
CA ARG A 112 -19.16 18.52 -16.55
C ARG A 112 -20.05 17.30 -16.33
N ILE A 113 -21.37 17.46 -16.41
CA ILE A 113 -22.33 16.36 -16.29
C ILE A 113 -22.14 15.35 -17.43
N SER A 114 -22.02 15.82 -18.68
CA SER A 114 -21.76 14.94 -19.84
C SER A 114 -20.48 14.13 -19.66
N THR A 115 -19.40 14.79 -19.21
CA THR A 115 -18.11 14.13 -18.96
C THR A 115 -18.22 13.06 -17.87
N LEU A 116 -18.97 13.33 -16.80
CA LEU A 116 -19.21 12.36 -15.74
C LEU A 116 -20.08 11.19 -16.19
N LEU A 117 -21.08 11.42 -17.04
CA LEU A 117 -21.94 10.37 -17.58
C LEU A 117 -21.23 9.49 -18.62
N GLU A 118 -20.36 10.07 -19.46
CA GLU A 118 -19.49 9.32 -20.38
C GLU A 118 -18.45 8.46 -19.64
N ALA A 119 -18.09 8.84 -18.41
CA ALA A 119 -17.16 8.07 -17.58
C ALA A 119 -17.81 6.86 -16.87
N ILE A 120 -19.13 6.67 -16.97
CA ILE A 120 -19.85 5.51 -16.44
C ILE A 120 -20.10 4.52 -17.60
N PRO A 121 -19.49 3.32 -17.58
CA PRO A 121 -19.58 2.34 -18.68
C PRO A 121 -20.96 1.67 -18.81
#